data_AF-A0A2N1MV28-F1
#
_entry.id   AF-A0A2N1MV28-F1
#
_cell.length_a   1.000
_cell.length_b   1.000
_cell.length_c   1.000
_cell.angle_alpha   90.00
_cell.angle_beta   90.00
_cell.angle_gamma   90.00
#
_symmetry.space_group_name_H-M   'P 1'
#
loop_
_entity.id
_entity.type
_entity.pdbx_description
1 polymer ?
#
loop_
_entity_poly.entity_id
_entity_poly.type
_entity_poly.pdbx_seq_one_letter_code
_entity_poly.pdbx_strand_id
1 'polypeptide(L)'
;MVTNISSSFNLKIKKISQKNQKNSENSINQKKDNNIINISSSSSSNNNIINHNTNIITIDDPSLQPGFINYSDIISDYKQLAFATHNIKGGFKKKKDNIITMMIEQHIDFLHVCETNERDNNFDISKSKAHIKYITPIDNEFSNTFIIINNPNETNLGGGSCIIMTERLHNHLESTKIVQQGRYITNVFNFKNKKKFHIHSIYLPDLDKHKEIHHNITKSLFELLIQQPNKINHVTLILGDFNISNLYTIKSSLKNKNIEFLKNCIRNTHRTAML
;
A
#
# COMPACT_ATOMS: atom_id res chain seq x y z
N MET A 1 -13.06 4.70 30.23
CA MET A 1 -13.57 3.31 30.24
C MET A 1 -12.92 2.61 29.05
N VAL A 2 -11.96 1.72 29.30
CA VAL A 2 -11.13 1.08 28.26
C VAL A 2 -11.61 -0.36 28.14
N THR A 3 -12.16 -0.72 26.98
CA THR A 3 -12.52 -2.11 26.66
C THR A 3 -11.46 -2.70 25.75
N ASN A 4 -10.53 -3.44 26.35
CA ASN A 4 -9.67 -4.39 25.64
C ASN A 4 -10.54 -5.56 25.18
N ILE A 5 -10.62 -5.78 23.86
CA ILE A 5 -11.22 -7.00 23.30
C ILE A 5 -10.08 -7.83 22.72
N SER A 6 -9.59 -8.79 23.49
CA SER A 6 -8.90 -9.95 22.94
C SER A 6 -9.94 -11.02 22.64
N SER A 7 -9.96 -11.54 21.42
CA SER A 7 -10.75 -12.74 21.09
C SER A 7 -9.82 -13.81 20.52
N SER A 8 -9.69 -14.89 21.27
CA SER A 8 -9.01 -16.12 20.87
C SER A 8 -10.04 -17.03 20.18
N PHE A 9 -9.82 -17.34 18.90
CA PHE A 9 -10.68 -18.27 18.15
C PHE A 9 -10.11 -19.70 18.25
N ASN A 10 -10.80 -20.57 19.00
CA ASN A 10 -10.58 -22.01 18.97
C ASN A 10 -11.35 -22.63 17.80
N LEU A 11 -10.63 -23.24 16.85
CA LEU A 11 -11.17 -23.98 15.70
C LEU A 11 -11.50 -25.42 16.09
N LYS A 12 -12.70 -25.91 15.74
CA LYS A 12 -12.97 -27.35 15.55
C LYS A 12 -13.15 -27.63 14.06
N ILE A 13 -12.13 -28.21 13.44
CA ILE A 13 -12.15 -28.65 12.04
C ILE A 13 -12.81 -30.03 11.96
N LYS A 14 -13.93 -30.15 11.23
CA LYS A 14 -14.44 -31.45 10.75
C LYS A 14 -13.78 -31.75 9.39
N LYS A 15 -13.03 -32.86 9.32
CA LYS A 15 -12.49 -33.42 8.07
C LYS A 15 -13.65 -33.82 7.14
N ILE A 16 -13.61 -33.40 5.89
CA ILE A 16 -14.37 -34.02 4.80
C ILE A 16 -13.38 -34.77 3.90
N SER A 17 -13.67 -36.05 3.71
CA SER A 17 -12.94 -37.04 2.94
C SER A 17 -13.09 -36.85 1.43
N GLN A 18 -11.99 -37.07 0.71
CA GLN A 18 -11.91 -37.17 -0.74
C GLN A 18 -12.69 -38.37 -1.31
N LYS A 19 -13.27 -38.19 -2.51
CA LYS A 19 -13.57 -39.29 -3.44
C LYS A 19 -13.18 -38.87 -4.86
N ASN A 20 -12.22 -39.61 -5.43
CA ASN A 20 -11.93 -39.76 -6.87
C ASN A 20 -13.17 -40.37 -7.58
N GLN A 21 -13.38 -40.44 -8.91
CA GLN A 21 -12.52 -40.47 -10.10
C GLN A 21 -13.44 -40.54 -11.35
N LYS A 22 -13.02 -39.99 -12.52
CA LYS A 22 -12.94 -40.63 -13.87
C LYS A 22 -13.12 -39.64 -15.05
N ASN A 23 -12.05 -39.57 -15.87
CA ASN A 23 -11.88 -39.63 -17.35
C ASN A 23 -13.06 -39.19 -18.26
N SER A 24 -12.90 -38.57 -19.44
CA SER A 24 -11.92 -38.84 -20.52
C SER A 24 -11.93 -37.76 -21.64
N GLU A 25 -10.77 -37.63 -22.30
CA GLU A 25 -10.55 -37.45 -23.76
C GLU A 25 -10.79 -36.12 -24.52
N ASN A 26 -9.65 -35.57 -24.97
CA ASN A 26 -9.26 -35.19 -26.35
C ASN A 26 -10.13 -34.23 -27.18
N SER A 27 -9.52 -33.07 -27.50
CA SER A 27 -9.37 -32.62 -28.89
C SER A 27 -8.21 -31.62 -29.04
N ILE A 28 -7.27 -31.99 -29.90
CA ILE A 28 -6.11 -31.24 -30.40
C ILE A 28 -6.59 -30.10 -31.30
N ASN A 29 -6.00 -28.91 -31.18
CA ASN A 29 -5.78 -28.05 -32.34
C ASN A 29 -4.55 -27.15 -32.13
N GLN A 30 -3.51 -27.45 -32.91
CA GLN A 30 -2.30 -26.67 -33.08
C GLN A 30 -2.56 -25.53 -34.06
N LYS A 31 -2.13 -24.31 -33.74
CA LYS A 31 -1.63 -23.36 -34.73
C LYS A 31 -0.43 -22.61 -34.16
N LYS A 32 0.73 -22.91 -34.74
CA LYS A 32 1.99 -22.16 -34.67
C LYS A 32 1.79 -20.84 -35.41
N ASP A 33 2.40 -19.77 -34.90
CA ASP A 33 3.17 -18.82 -35.71
C ASP A 33 4.15 -18.08 -34.80
N ASN A 34 5.44 -18.41 -34.99
CA ASN A 34 6.57 -17.67 -34.46
C ASN A 34 6.90 -16.54 -35.44
N ASN A 35 7.19 -15.34 -34.94
CA ASN A 35 8.15 -14.47 -35.62
C ASN A 35 8.91 -13.62 -34.60
N ILE A 36 10.17 -14.02 -34.41
CA ILE A 36 11.24 -13.28 -33.75
C ILE A 36 11.86 -12.38 -34.82
N ILE A 37 11.92 -11.07 -34.59
CA ILE A 37 12.80 -10.17 -35.35
C ILE A 37 13.70 -9.47 -34.34
N ASN A 38 14.94 -9.97 -34.24
CA ASN A 38 16.10 -9.22 -33.78
C ASN A 38 16.59 -8.36 -34.95
N ILE A 39 16.73 -7.05 -34.76
CA ILE A 39 17.60 -6.23 -35.62
C ILE A 39 18.63 -5.54 -34.73
N SER A 40 19.86 -5.97 -34.98
CA SER A 40 21.12 -5.45 -34.51
C SER A 40 21.41 -4.03 -34.98
N SER A 41 22.14 -3.33 -34.11
CA SER A 41 23.03 -2.19 -34.31
C SER A 41 23.64 -1.96 -35.69
N SER A 42 23.69 -0.69 -36.09
CA SER A 42 24.80 -0.13 -36.88
C SER A 42 24.99 1.38 -36.58
N SER A 43 26.13 1.70 -35.97
CA SER A 43 26.91 2.94 -36.11
C SER A 43 27.11 3.30 -37.61
N SER A 44 27.38 4.51 -38.10
CA SER A 44 28.03 5.78 -37.68
C SER A 44 27.60 6.85 -38.74
N SER A 45 27.77 8.18 -38.68
CA SER A 45 28.93 9.01 -38.32
C SER A 45 28.55 10.51 -38.35
N ASN A 46 29.13 11.27 -37.42
CA ASN A 46 29.63 12.67 -37.49
C ASN A 46 28.87 13.79 -38.22
N ASN A 47 28.55 14.84 -37.45
CA ASN A 47 28.88 16.21 -37.84
C ASN A 47 29.27 17.06 -36.62
N ASN A 48 30.37 17.81 -36.79
CA ASN A 48 31.08 18.62 -35.81
C ASN A 48 30.31 19.88 -35.41
N ILE A 49 30.12 20.14 -34.10
CA ILE A 49 29.90 21.49 -33.57
C ILE A 49 30.61 21.66 -32.20
N ILE A 50 31.74 22.38 -32.28
CA ILE A 50 32.28 23.40 -31.37
C ILE A 50 32.32 23.08 -29.85
N ASN A 51 33.55 22.85 -29.40
CA ASN A 51 34.01 22.91 -28.00
C ASN A 51 33.56 24.19 -27.28
N HIS A 52 32.80 24.03 -26.20
CA HIS A 52 32.90 24.92 -25.05
C HIS A 52 33.43 24.11 -23.86
N ASN A 53 34.67 24.39 -23.48
CA ASN A 53 35.26 23.97 -22.21
C ASN A 53 34.36 24.43 -21.06
N THR A 54 33.65 23.47 -20.47
CA THR A 54 33.29 23.52 -19.06
C THR A 54 33.87 22.24 -18.47
N ASN A 55 34.76 22.37 -17.49
CA ASN A 55 35.27 21.25 -16.71
C ASN A 55 34.10 20.66 -15.92
N ILE A 56 33.31 19.79 -16.56
CA ILE A 56 32.42 18.86 -15.89
C ILE A 56 33.27 17.62 -15.64
N ILE A 57 33.79 17.51 -14.42
CA ILE A 57 34.30 16.24 -13.92
C ILE A 57 33.05 15.37 -13.72
N THR A 58 32.74 14.50 -14.68
CA THR A 58 31.82 13.38 -14.49
C THR A 58 32.45 12.46 -13.45
N ILE A 59 32.03 12.59 -12.20
CA ILE A 59 32.33 11.63 -11.15
C ILE A 59 31.27 10.52 -11.25
N ASP A 60 31.38 9.70 -12.29
CA ASP A 60 30.64 8.45 -12.44
C ASP A 60 31.63 7.28 -12.58
N ASP A 61 32.70 7.29 -11.77
CA ASP A 61 33.44 6.07 -11.44
C ASP A 61 33.11 5.68 -9.99
N PRO A 62 32.24 4.67 -9.78
CA PRO A 62 31.89 4.18 -8.45
C PRO A 62 33.07 3.60 -7.66
N SER A 63 34.23 3.41 -8.29
CA SER A 63 35.40 2.77 -7.66
C SER A 63 36.33 3.72 -6.88
N LEU A 64 36.13 5.04 -6.94
CA LEU A 64 37.07 6.03 -6.40
C LEU A 64 36.56 6.86 -5.20
N GLN A 65 35.41 6.52 -4.61
CA GLN A 65 34.91 7.16 -3.39
C GLN A 65 35.08 6.21 -2.19
N PRO A 66 36.04 6.44 -1.27
CA PRO A 66 36.11 5.68 -0.03
C PRO A 66 34.94 6.11 0.86
N GLY A 67 33.93 5.26 0.97
CA GLY A 67 32.91 5.39 2.01
C GLY A 67 31.44 5.21 1.60
N PHE A 68 31.12 4.89 0.33
CA PHE A 68 29.77 4.42 0.04
C PHE A 68 29.63 2.97 0.47
N ILE A 69 29.07 2.80 1.67
CA ILE A 69 28.60 1.50 2.15
C ILE A 69 27.61 0.96 1.13
N ASN A 70 27.94 -0.18 0.51
CA ASN A 70 27.06 -0.88 -0.38
C ASN A 70 25.88 -1.45 0.43
N TYR A 71 24.76 -0.70 0.48
CA TYR A 71 23.58 -1.08 1.26
C TYR A 71 22.95 -2.39 0.80
N SER A 72 23.27 -2.86 -0.41
CA SER A 72 22.85 -4.17 -0.94
C SER A 72 23.22 -5.31 0.01
N ASP A 73 24.41 -5.23 0.62
CA ASP A 73 24.90 -6.25 1.55
C ASP A 73 24.23 -6.14 2.93
N ILE A 74 23.85 -4.92 3.35
CA ILE A 74 23.16 -4.63 4.63
C ILE A 74 21.67 -5.03 4.59
N ILE A 75 21.05 -5.02 3.41
CA ILE A 75 19.62 -5.31 3.23
C ILE A 75 19.28 -6.78 3.53
N SER A 76 20.22 -7.70 3.30
CA SER A 76 19.98 -9.15 3.39
C SER A 76 19.79 -9.68 4.82
N ASP A 77 20.39 -9.04 5.82
CA ASP A 77 20.41 -9.53 7.21
C ASP A 77 19.32 -8.91 8.12
N TYR A 78 18.58 -7.90 7.65
CA TYR A 78 17.53 -7.26 8.44
C TYR A 78 16.14 -7.76 8.06
N LYS A 79 15.37 -8.19 9.06
CA LYS A 79 13.92 -8.39 8.91
C LYS A 79 13.25 -7.05 8.62
N GLN A 80 12.97 -6.80 7.34
CA GLN A 80 12.25 -5.61 6.88
C GLN A 80 10.75 -5.86 6.91
N LEU A 81 9.98 -4.81 7.19
CA LEU A 81 8.53 -4.80 7.01
C LEU A 81 8.21 -4.05 5.73
N ALA A 82 7.48 -4.68 4.82
CA ALA A 82 7.07 -4.07 3.57
C ALA A 82 5.64 -3.53 3.65
N PHE A 83 5.48 -2.24 3.35
CA PHE A 83 4.19 -1.55 3.34
C PHE A 83 3.87 -1.09 1.92
N ALA A 84 2.65 -1.36 1.47
CA ALA A 84 2.18 -1.00 0.14
C ALA A 84 0.75 -0.44 0.18
N THR A 85 0.37 0.23 -0.91
CA THR A 85 -1.00 0.66 -1.19
C THR A 85 -1.34 0.28 -2.63
N HIS A 86 -2.59 -0.12 -2.87
CA HIS A 86 -3.03 -0.49 -4.21
C HIS A 86 -4.50 -0.09 -4.42
N ASN A 87 -4.76 0.77 -5.39
CA ASN A 87 -6.11 1.03 -5.87
C ASN A 87 -6.51 -0.05 -6.87
N ILE A 88 -7.54 -0.84 -6.54
CA ILE A 88 -7.98 -1.99 -7.34
C ILE A 88 -9.13 -1.69 -8.29
N LYS A 89 -9.71 -0.49 -8.27
CA LYS A 89 -10.85 -0.11 -9.14
C LYS A 89 -12.02 -1.10 -9.05
N GLY A 90 -12.39 -1.48 -7.84
CA GLY A 90 -13.52 -2.35 -7.52
C GLY A 90 -13.27 -3.85 -7.67
N GLY A 91 -14.27 -4.64 -7.28
CA GLY A 91 -14.28 -6.08 -7.48
C GLY A 91 -13.43 -6.85 -6.47
N PHE A 92 -13.31 -6.34 -5.24
CA PHE A 92 -12.45 -6.94 -4.20
C PHE A 92 -12.70 -8.43 -4.01
N LYS A 93 -13.95 -8.87 -3.86
CA LYS A 93 -14.31 -10.30 -3.73
C LYS A 93 -13.71 -11.21 -4.80
N LYS A 94 -13.63 -10.72 -6.05
CA LYS A 94 -13.09 -11.49 -7.20
C LYS A 94 -11.57 -11.40 -7.29
N LYS A 95 -10.96 -10.31 -6.80
CA LYS A 95 -9.52 -10.03 -6.89
C LYS A 95 -8.73 -10.45 -5.65
N LYS A 96 -9.41 -10.70 -4.53
CA LYS A 96 -8.81 -10.96 -3.22
C LYS A 96 -7.69 -12.00 -3.27
N ASP A 97 -7.93 -13.14 -3.89
CA ASP A 97 -6.96 -14.24 -3.89
C ASP A 97 -5.70 -13.85 -4.68
N ASN A 98 -5.85 -13.20 -5.84
CA ASN A 98 -4.72 -12.68 -6.62
C ASN A 98 -3.95 -11.57 -5.88
N ILE A 99 -4.66 -10.72 -5.11
CA ILE A 99 -4.02 -9.69 -4.28
C ILE A 99 -3.16 -10.36 -3.19
N ILE A 100 -3.67 -11.42 -2.55
CA ILE A 100 -2.91 -12.18 -1.56
C ILE A 100 -1.69 -12.86 -2.20
N THR A 101 -1.84 -13.46 -3.38
CA THR A 101 -0.72 -14.02 -4.15
C THR A 101 0.35 -12.97 -4.43
N MET A 102 -0.03 -11.78 -4.90
CA MET A 102 0.90 -10.66 -5.10
C MET A 102 1.60 -10.26 -3.80
N MET A 103 0.89 -10.22 -2.66
CA MET A 103 1.51 -9.93 -1.36
C MET A 103 2.54 -11.00 -0.96
N ILE A 104 2.28 -12.27 -1.25
CA ILE A 104 3.22 -13.37 -0.98
C ILE A 104 4.46 -13.22 -1.86
N GLU A 105 4.28 -13.05 -3.17
CA GLU A 105 5.37 -12.94 -4.15
C GLU A 105 6.27 -11.72 -3.91
N GLN A 106 5.69 -10.62 -3.44
CA GLN A 106 6.41 -9.36 -3.18
C GLN A 106 6.78 -9.18 -1.69
N HIS A 107 6.54 -10.19 -0.86
CA HIS A 107 6.79 -10.14 0.58
C HIS A 107 6.18 -8.91 1.30
N ILE A 108 4.95 -8.53 0.92
CA ILE A 108 4.24 -7.37 1.49
C ILE A 108 3.57 -7.74 2.81
N ASP A 109 3.96 -7.07 3.90
CA ASP A 109 3.41 -7.29 5.24
C ASP A 109 2.09 -6.56 5.48
N PHE A 110 1.94 -5.39 4.86
CA PHE A 110 0.81 -4.50 5.04
C PHE A 110 0.42 -3.91 3.69
N LEU A 111 -0.83 -4.11 3.30
CA LEU A 111 -1.40 -3.56 2.08
C LEU A 111 -2.67 -2.78 2.41
N HIS A 112 -2.69 -1.50 2.07
CA HIS A 112 -3.94 -0.74 2.00
C HIS A 112 -4.54 -0.88 0.60
N VAL A 113 -5.74 -1.44 0.52
CA VAL A 113 -6.47 -1.62 -0.73
C VAL A 113 -7.52 -0.52 -0.87
N CYS A 114 -7.37 0.32 -1.88
CA CYS A 114 -8.30 1.41 -2.19
C CYS A 114 -9.33 0.98 -3.24
N GLU A 115 -10.49 1.65 -3.22
CA GLU A 115 -11.58 1.47 -4.18
C GLU A 115 -12.08 0.03 -4.24
N THR A 116 -12.37 -0.58 -3.08
CA THR A 116 -12.89 -1.96 -3.03
C THR A 116 -14.31 -2.07 -3.60
N ASN A 117 -15.05 -0.96 -3.59
CA ASN A 117 -16.48 -0.85 -3.91
C ASN A 117 -17.40 -1.75 -3.06
N GLU A 118 -16.90 -2.26 -1.93
CA GLU A 118 -17.72 -2.94 -0.94
C GLU A 118 -18.54 -1.92 -0.13
N ARG A 119 -19.73 -2.32 0.31
CA ARG A 119 -20.71 -1.45 0.96
C ARG A 119 -21.31 -2.12 2.19
N ASP A 120 -21.51 -1.33 3.23
CA ASP A 120 -22.21 -1.76 4.45
C ASP A 120 -22.58 -0.53 5.29
N ASN A 121 -23.85 -0.14 5.24
CA ASN A 121 -24.36 1.02 5.97
C ASN A 121 -24.48 0.74 7.48
N ASN A 122 -24.43 -0.54 7.88
CA ASN A 122 -24.49 -0.98 9.26
C ASN A 122 -23.11 -1.53 9.70
N PHE A 123 -22.05 -0.99 9.09
CA PHE A 123 -20.70 -1.39 9.39
C PHE A 123 -20.32 -0.99 10.82
N ASP A 124 -19.62 -1.89 11.49
CA ASP A 124 -19.14 -1.66 12.84
C ASP A 124 -17.85 -2.45 12.99
N ILE A 125 -16.77 -1.72 13.27
CA ILE A 125 -15.41 -2.26 13.39
C ILE A 125 -15.31 -3.26 14.56
N SER A 126 -16.16 -3.15 15.58
CA SER A 126 -16.16 -4.07 16.72
C SER A 126 -16.77 -5.44 16.39
N LYS A 127 -17.49 -5.57 15.26
CA LYS A 127 -18.14 -6.82 14.86
C LYS A 127 -17.16 -7.71 14.10
N SER A 128 -17.31 -9.03 14.25
CA SER A 128 -16.47 -10.03 13.58
C SER A 128 -16.42 -9.87 12.06
N LYS A 129 -17.48 -9.40 11.40
CA LYS A 129 -17.52 -9.14 9.94
C LYS A 129 -16.49 -8.10 9.48
N ALA A 130 -15.99 -7.25 10.39
CA ALA A 130 -14.97 -6.27 10.08
C ALA A 130 -13.57 -6.89 9.99
N HIS A 131 -13.33 -8.05 10.62
CA HIS A 131 -12.04 -8.71 10.68
C HIS A 131 -12.14 -10.13 10.12
N ILE A 132 -11.55 -10.37 8.96
CA ILE A 132 -11.58 -11.66 8.29
C ILE A 132 -10.19 -12.30 8.36
N LYS A 133 -10.12 -13.51 8.92
CA LYS A 133 -8.94 -14.37 8.81
C LYS A 133 -8.99 -15.10 7.46
N TYR A 134 -7.99 -14.87 6.62
CA TYR A 134 -7.81 -15.54 5.33
C TYR A 134 -6.63 -16.50 5.42
N ILE A 135 -6.88 -17.78 5.19
CA ILE A 135 -5.85 -18.82 5.13
C ILE A 135 -5.57 -19.08 3.66
N THR A 136 -4.32 -18.92 3.23
CA THR A 136 -3.95 -19.18 1.82
C THR A 136 -4.02 -20.67 1.53
N PRO A 137 -4.46 -21.08 0.33
CA PRO A 137 -4.41 -22.47 -0.09
C PRO A 137 -3.00 -22.95 -0.43
N ILE A 138 -2.03 -22.03 -0.53
CA ILE A 138 -0.64 -22.31 -0.88
C ILE A 138 0.21 -22.16 0.38
N ASP A 139 0.85 -23.26 0.78
CA ASP A 139 1.89 -23.22 1.81
C ASP A 139 3.10 -22.45 1.29
N ASN A 140 3.49 -21.40 2.01
CA ASN A 140 4.67 -20.60 1.69
C ASN A 140 5.35 -20.12 2.98
N GLU A 141 6.65 -19.85 2.91
CA GLU A 141 7.44 -19.44 4.08
C GLU A 141 7.10 -18.02 4.56
N PHE A 142 6.60 -17.16 3.67
CA PHE A 142 6.33 -15.76 3.99
C PHE A 142 5.15 -15.60 4.95
N SER A 143 3.98 -16.11 4.57
CA SER A 143 2.80 -16.14 5.43
C SER A 143 1.71 -17.06 4.89
N ASN A 144 1.22 -17.95 5.76
CA ASN A 144 0.06 -18.80 5.48
C ASN A 144 -1.29 -18.17 5.89
N THR A 145 -1.22 -17.05 6.62
CA THR A 145 -2.39 -16.41 7.20
C THR A 145 -2.33 -14.91 7.03
N PHE A 146 -3.40 -14.34 6.48
CA PHE A 146 -3.62 -12.91 6.37
C PHE A 146 -4.85 -12.49 7.15
N ILE A 147 -4.80 -11.28 7.71
CA ILE A 147 -5.92 -10.63 8.37
C ILE A 147 -6.38 -9.47 7.49
N ILE A 148 -7.67 -9.48 7.15
CA ILE A 148 -8.32 -8.43 6.37
C ILE A 148 -9.19 -7.62 7.32
N ILE A 149 -8.93 -6.31 7.40
CA ILE A 149 -9.77 -5.35 8.12
C ILE A 149 -10.58 -4.57 7.09
N ASN A 150 -11.87 -4.82 7.04
CA ASN A 150 -12.78 -4.17 6.10
C ASN A 150 -13.06 -2.73 6.52
N ASN A 151 -13.21 -1.86 5.52
CA ASN A 151 -13.73 -0.50 5.67
C ASN A 151 -14.63 -0.19 4.47
N PRO A 152 -15.83 -0.80 4.41
CA PRO A 152 -16.74 -0.63 3.28
C PRO A 152 -17.26 0.81 3.23
N ASN A 153 -17.74 1.25 2.08
CA ASN A 153 -18.38 2.56 1.99
C ASN A 153 -19.79 2.54 2.60
N GLU A 154 -20.23 3.67 3.15
CA GLU A 154 -21.60 3.83 3.65
C GLU A 154 -22.59 4.18 2.53
N THR A 155 -22.11 4.82 1.45
CA THR A 155 -22.98 5.35 0.37
C THR A 155 -22.56 4.83 -1.02
N ASN A 156 -23.34 5.21 -2.04
CA ASN A 156 -23.09 4.81 -3.44
C ASN A 156 -22.08 5.71 -4.18
N LEU A 157 -21.42 6.66 -3.50
CA LEU A 157 -20.54 7.68 -4.12
C LEU A 157 -19.16 7.15 -4.56
N GLY A 158 -19.05 5.85 -4.88
CA GLY A 158 -17.76 5.16 -5.03
C GLY A 158 -17.01 5.12 -3.69
N GLY A 159 -16.02 4.24 -3.55
CA GLY A 159 -15.26 4.14 -2.30
C GLY A 159 -14.97 2.72 -1.86
N GLY A 160 -14.85 2.58 -0.55
CA GLY A 160 -14.49 1.32 0.07
C GLY A 160 -12.98 1.17 0.11
N SER A 161 -12.49 0.78 1.27
CA SER A 161 -11.11 0.35 1.44
C SER A 161 -11.05 -0.87 2.33
N CYS A 162 -9.90 -1.52 2.36
CA CYS A 162 -9.58 -2.48 3.40
C CYS A 162 -8.08 -2.47 3.63
N ILE A 163 -7.68 -3.04 4.76
CA ILE A 163 -6.28 -3.37 5.01
C ILE A 163 -6.16 -4.88 4.95
N ILE A 164 -5.07 -5.36 4.34
CA ILE A 164 -4.64 -6.74 4.41
C ILE A 164 -3.27 -6.75 5.06
N MET A 165 -3.07 -7.58 6.07
CA MET A 165 -1.77 -7.73 6.73
C MET A 165 -1.45 -9.18 7.05
N THR A 166 -0.17 -9.50 7.13
CA THR A 166 0.28 -10.81 7.59
C THR A 166 -0.09 -11.04 9.06
N GLU A 167 -0.33 -12.29 9.46
CA GLU A 167 -0.61 -12.63 10.87
C GLU A 167 0.54 -12.21 11.80
N ARG A 168 1.79 -12.30 11.32
CA ARG A 168 2.97 -11.85 12.08
C ARG A 168 2.93 -10.36 12.42
N LEU A 169 2.52 -9.51 11.47
CA LEU A 169 2.38 -8.07 11.71
C LEU A 169 1.15 -7.77 12.58
N HIS A 170 0.04 -8.47 12.33
CA HIS A 170 -1.18 -8.33 13.11
C HIS A 170 -0.96 -8.60 14.61
N ASN A 171 -0.06 -9.52 14.97
CA ASN A 171 0.28 -9.78 16.39
C ASN A 171 0.90 -8.59 17.12
N HIS A 172 1.32 -7.54 16.40
CA HIS A 172 1.81 -6.28 16.95
C HIS A 172 0.78 -5.16 16.92
N LEU A 173 -0.43 -5.41 16.39
CA LEU A 173 -1.49 -4.41 16.29
C LEU A 173 -2.02 -4.06 17.69
N GLU A 174 -1.82 -2.82 18.11
CA GLU A 174 -2.31 -2.27 19.37
C GLU A 174 -3.74 -1.74 19.21
N SER A 175 -4.03 -1.03 18.12
CA SER A 175 -5.37 -0.51 17.85
C SER A 175 -5.63 -0.26 16.37
N THR A 176 -6.91 -0.29 16.01
CA THR A 176 -7.43 0.14 14.71
C THR A 176 -8.61 1.08 14.92
N LYS A 177 -8.66 2.17 14.16
CA LYS A 177 -9.78 3.11 14.18
C LYS A 177 -10.21 3.44 12.75
N ILE A 178 -11.50 3.39 12.50
CA ILE A 178 -12.09 3.90 11.27
C ILE A 178 -12.39 5.38 11.51
N VAL A 179 -11.65 6.25 10.84
CA VAL A 179 -11.83 7.70 10.94
C VAL A 179 -12.90 8.18 9.98
N GLN A 180 -12.91 7.62 8.77
CA GLN A 180 -13.96 7.84 7.77
C GLN A 180 -14.26 6.51 7.08
N GLN A 181 -15.53 6.09 7.13
CA GLN A 181 -15.95 4.83 6.51
C GLN A 181 -15.66 4.86 5.01
N GLY A 182 -15.14 3.76 4.46
CA GLY A 182 -14.78 3.64 3.05
C GLY A 182 -13.48 4.31 2.62
N ARG A 183 -12.85 5.12 3.49
CA ARG A 183 -11.81 6.07 3.05
C ARG A 183 -10.61 6.20 3.97
N TYR A 184 -10.76 6.15 5.30
CA TYR A 184 -9.66 6.46 6.21
C TYR A 184 -9.64 5.53 7.43
N ILE A 185 -8.58 4.74 7.52
CA ILE A 185 -8.30 3.82 8.63
C ILE A 185 -6.97 4.24 9.27
N THR A 186 -6.92 4.26 10.61
CA THR A 186 -5.66 4.34 11.34
C THR A 186 -5.36 3.04 12.06
N ASN A 187 -4.09 2.67 12.07
CA ASN A 187 -3.58 1.53 12.84
C ASN A 187 -2.40 1.97 13.67
N VAL A 188 -2.32 1.45 14.89
CA VAL A 188 -1.17 1.62 15.76
C VAL A 188 -0.57 0.25 16.02
N PHE A 189 0.71 0.08 15.71
CA PHE A 189 1.45 -1.15 16.01
C PHE A 189 2.50 -0.87 17.09
N ASN A 190 2.61 -1.78 18.06
CA ASN A 190 3.57 -1.68 19.16
C ASN A 190 4.48 -2.90 19.21
N PHE A 191 5.76 -2.68 18.91
CA PHE A 191 6.79 -3.72 18.89
C PHE A 191 7.46 -3.83 20.25
N LYS A 192 6.73 -4.36 21.24
CA LYS A 192 7.19 -4.57 22.62
C LYS A 192 7.87 -3.31 23.21
N ASN A 193 7.26 -2.14 23.01
CA ASN A 193 7.74 -0.83 23.45
C ASN A 193 9.09 -0.40 22.86
N LYS A 194 9.65 -1.12 21.89
CA LYS A 194 10.88 -0.72 21.18
C LYS A 194 10.59 0.31 20.10
N LYS A 195 9.56 0.07 19.29
CA LYS A 195 9.10 0.96 18.23
C LYS A 195 7.58 0.96 18.15
N LYS A 196 7.01 2.11 17.81
CA LYS A 196 5.57 2.28 17.61
C LYS A 196 5.32 2.85 16.22
N PHE A 197 4.55 2.13 15.39
CA PHE A 197 4.14 2.62 14.08
C PHE A 197 2.72 3.18 14.18
N HIS A 198 2.53 4.41 13.72
CA HIS A 198 1.23 5.02 13.49
C HIS A 198 1.01 5.05 11.99
N ILE A 199 0.01 4.35 11.49
CA ILE A 199 -0.28 4.24 10.06
C ILE A 199 -1.60 4.92 9.77
N HIS A 200 -1.57 5.86 8.84
CA HIS A 200 -2.73 6.54 8.27
C HIS A 200 -2.95 6.02 6.85
N SER A 201 -3.90 5.09 6.71
CA SER A 201 -4.28 4.49 5.43
C SER A 201 -5.45 5.26 4.84
N ILE A 202 -5.19 5.99 3.74
CA ILE A 202 -6.12 6.99 3.21
C ILE A 202 -6.46 6.70 1.75
N TYR A 203 -7.74 6.74 1.41
CA TYR A 203 -8.23 6.84 0.05
C TYR A 203 -8.96 8.17 -0.07
N LEU A 204 -8.26 9.16 -0.60
CA LEU A 204 -8.79 10.49 -0.79
C LEU A 204 -9.58 10.51 -2.11
N PRO A 205 -10.86 10.92 -2.11
CA PRO A 205 -11.62 10.99 -3.35
C PRO A 205 -11.10 12.13 -4.24
N ASP A 206 -11.46 12.11 -5.51
CA ASP A 206 -11.24 13.22 -6.44
C ASP A 206 -11.80 14.53 -5.85
N LEU A 207 -10.95 15.56 -5.81
CA LEU A 207 -11.27 16.84 -5.16
C LEU A 207 -12.43 17.57 -5.86
N ASP A 208 -12.47 17.51 -7.19
CA ASP A 208 -13.45 18.25 -8.00
C ASP A 208 -14.84 17.62 -7.85
N LYS A 209 -14.90 16.28 -7.72
CA LYS A 209 -16.15 15.53 -7.57
C LYS A 209 -16.67 15.46 -6.14
N HIS A 210 -15.77 15.42 -5.15
CA HIS A 210 -16.14 15.13 -3.76
C HIS A 210 -15.44 16.05 -2.74
N LYS A 211 -15.49 17.37 -3.01
CA LYS A 211 -14.81 18.42 -2.25
C LYS A 211 -15.01 18.35 -0.74
N GLU A 212 -16.23 18.14 -0.27
CA GLU A 212 -16.53 18.07 1.17
C GLU A 212 -15.89 16.86 1.85
N ILE A 213 -16.07 15.67 1.28
CA ILE A 213 -15.47 14.42 1.80
C ILE A 213 -13.94 14.54 1.79
N HIS A 214 -13.37 15.07 0.70
CA HIS A 214 -11.93 15.33 0.61
C HIS A 214 -11.45 16.26 1.74
N HIS A 215 -12.15 17.38 1.95
CA HIS A 215 -11.81 18.34 3.00
C HIS A 215 -11.88 17.72 4.39
N ASN A 216 -12.95 16.98 4.69
CA ASN A 216 -13.14 16.34 5.98
C ASN A 216 -12.04 15.31 6.29
N ILE A 217 -11.69 14.46 5.33
CA ILE A 217 -10.59 13.49 5.49
C ILE A 217 -9.26 14.21 5.76
N THR A 218 -8.97 15.27 4.98
CA THR A 218 -7.76 16.07 5.13
C THR A 218 -7.68 16.73 6.49
N LYS A 219 -8.79 17.33 6.94
CA LYS A 219 -8.89 17.99 8.25
C LYS A 219 -8.63 16.98 9.36
N SER A 220 -9.32 15.83 9.34
CA SER A 220 -9.13 14.77 10.34
C SER A 220 -7.70 14.22 10.33
N LEU A 221 -7.05 14.10 9.17
CA LEU A 221 -5.64 13.73 9.10
C LEU A 221 -4.77 14.70 9.89
N PHE A 222 -4.86 16.00 9.61
CA PHE A 222 -4.00 16.98 10.28
C PHE A 222 -4.32 17.13 11.77
N GLU A 223 -5.58 17.06 12.17
CA GLU A 223 -5.96 17.06 13.59
C GLU A 223 -5.33 15.89 14.34
N LEU A 224 -5.40 14.67 13.77
CA LEU A 224 -4.78 13.49 14.38
C LEU A 224 -3.25 13.57 14.40
N LEU A 225 -2.61 14.06 13.34
CA LEU A 225 -1.16 14.23 13.30
C LEU A 225 -0.66 15.23 14.35
N ILE A 226 -1.42 16.30 14.61
CA ILE A 226 -1.07 17.30 15.66
C ILE A 226 -1.16 16.67 17.06
N GLN A 227 -2.15 15.82 17.29
CA GLN A 227 -2.35 15.15 18.58
C GLN A 227 -1.39 13.97 18.80
N GLN A 228 -0.74 13.49 17.75
CA GLN A 228 0.11 12.31 17.83
C GLN A 228 1.40 12.59 18.62
N PRO A 229 1.81 11.72 19.55
CA PRO A 229 3.05 11.92 20.30
C PRO A 229 4.28 11.88 19.39
N ASN A 230 5.08 12.96 19.44
CA ASN A 230 6.39 13.02 18.80
C ASN A 230 7.45 12.45 19.74
N LYS A 231 7.85 11.19 19.50
CA LYS A 231 8.88 10.47 20.28
C LYS A 231 9.86 9.80 19.32
N ILE A 232 11.13 9.68 19.73
CA ILE A 232 12.22 9.11 18.91
C ILE A 232 11.90 7.71 18.36
N ASN A 233 11.17 6.89 19.13
CA ASN A 233 10.82 5.52 18.73
C ASN A 233 9.46 5.39 18.04
N HIS A 234 8.83 6.52 17.71
CA HIS A 234 7.57 6.54 16.98
C HIS A 234 7.84 6.85 15.51
N VAL A 235 7.21 6.08 14.63
CA VAL A 235 7.27 6.28 13.20
C VAL A 235 5.85 6.46 12.69
N THR A 236 5.65 7.45 11.82
CA THR A 236 4.36 7.74 11.19
C THR A 236 4.44 7.41 9.72
N LEU A 237 3.51 6.60 9.23
CA LEU A 237 3.34 6.29 7.82
C LEU A 237 2.01 6.87 7.35
N ILE A 238 2.02 7.62 6.26
CA ILE A 238 0.82 8.08 5.58
C ILE A 238 0.87 7.47 4.19
N LEU A 239 -0.07 6.58 3.90
CA LEU A 239 -0.06 5.78 2.67
C LEU A 239 -1.46 5.68 2.10
N GLY A 240 -1.56 5.57 0.78
CA GLY A 240 -2.86 5.69 0.15
C GLY A 240 -2.85 6.11 -1.30
N ASP A 241 -4.05 6.12 -1.87
CA ASP A 241 -4.34 6.86 -3.08
C ASP A 241 -4.88 8.24 -2.68
N PHE A 242 -4.07 9.28 -2.94
CA PHE A 242 -4.41 10.65 -2.58
C PHE A 242 -5.17 11.39 -3.68
N ASN A 243 -5.29 10.86 -4.90
CA ASN A 243 -5.88 11.57 -6.04
C ASN A 243 -5.37 13.01 -6.24
N ILE A 244 -4.08 13.27 -5.97
CA ILE A 244 -3.44 14.57 -6.22
C ILE A 244 -2.52 14.42 -7.44
N SER A 245 -2.99 14.89 -8.60
CA SER A 245 -2.29 14.80 -9.89
C SER A 245 -0.94 15.53 -9.92
N ASN A 246 -0.73 16.52 -9.04
CA ASN A 246 0.39 17.46 -9.11
C ASN A 246 1.41 17.33 -7.95
N LEU A 247 1.39 16.24 -7.18
CA LEU A 247 2.32 16.03 -6.06
C LEU A 247 3.80 16.22 -6.44
N TYR A 248 4.19 15.79 -7.65
CA TYR A 248 5.57 15.90 -8.16
C TYR A 248 5.92 17.29 -8.70
N THR A 249 4.94 18.15 -8.97
CA THR A 249 5.17 19.50 -9.54
C THR A 249 5.41 20.57 -8.47
N ILE A 250 5.28 20.21 -7.20
CA ILE A 250 5.49 21.13 -6.08
C ILE A 250 7.00 21.42 -5.99
N LYS A 251 7.37 22.60 -6.50
CA LYS A 251 8.76 23.07 -6.57
C LYS A 251 9.46 22.95 -5.22
N SER A 252 10.72 22.54 -5.29
CA SER A 252 11.69 22.27 -4.22
C SER A 252 12.02 23.44 -3.27
N SER A 253 11.29 24.57 -3.32
CA SER A 253 11.52 25.71 -2.42
C SER A 253 10.90 25.56 -1.04
N LEU A 254 10.24 24.43 -0.74
CA LEU A 254 9.80 24.09 0.62
C LEU A 254 10.97 23.49 1.41
N LYS A 255 11.86 24.36 1.91
CA LYS A 255 13.07 24.03 2.69
C LYS A 255 12.85 23.15 3.93
N ASN A 256 11.61 22.80 4.28
CA ASN A 256 11.28 21.88 5.37
C ASN A 256 10.34 20.77 4.86
N LYS A 257 10.88 19.57 4.65
CA LYS A 257 10.13 18.33 4.34
C LYS A 257 9.33 17.81 5.57
N ASN A 258 8.52 18.67 6.16
CA ASN A 258 7.71 18.37 7.36
C ASN A 258 6.21 18.35 7.02
N ILE A 259 5.35 18.15 8.01
CA ILE A 259 3.87 18.23 7.89
C ILE A 259 3.40 19.45 7.08
N GLU A 260 4.10 20.57 7.15
CA GLU A 260 3.78 21.78 6.38
C GLU A 260 3.92 21.59 4.86
N PHE A 261 4.82 20.71 4.40
CA PHE A 261 4.90 20.30 3.00
C PHE A 261 3.60 19.61 2.56
N LEU A 262 3.15 18.59 3.30
CA LEU A 262 1.90 17.89 2.98
C LEU A 262 0.69 18.83 3.04
N LYS A 263 0.62 19.73 4.05
CA LYS A 263 -0.40 20.78 4.12
C LYS A 263 -0.39 21.65 2.88
N ASN A 264 0.79 22.06 2.43
CA ASN A 264 0.93 22.91 1.25
C ASN A 264 0.62 22.15 -0.05
N CYS A 265 0.94 20.86 -0.15
CA CYS A 265 0.52 20.02 -1.28
C CYS A 265 -0.99 20.04 -1.43
N ILE A 266 -1.70 19.77 -0.33
CA ILE A 266 -3.16 19.71 -0.35
C ILE A 266 -3.77 21.11 -0.56
N ARG A 267 -3.21 22.16 0.05
CA ARG A 267 -3.65 23.55 -0.15
C ARG A 267 -3.45 24.05 -1.58
N ASN A 268 -2.36 23.68 -2.25
CA ASN A 268 -2.10 24.13 -3.61
C ASN A 268 -3.04 23.45 -4.62
N THR A 269 -3.46 22.21 -4.38
CA THR A 269 -4.52 21.56 -5.17
C THR A 269 -5.82 22.38 -5.15
N HIS A 270 -6.15 23.00 -4.01
CA HIS A 270 -7.32 23.89 -3.90
C HIS A 270 -7.20 25.20 -4.70
N ARG A 271 -5.99 25.67 -5.03
CA ARG A 271 -5.79 26.90 -5.82
C ARG A 271 -5.89 26.67 -7.32
N THR A 272 -5.55 25.47 -7.81
CA THR A 272 -5.65 25.15 -9.23
C THR A 272 -7.08 24.84 -9.67
N ALA A 273 -7.94 24.36 -8.77
CA ALA A 273 -9.36 24.10 -9.03
C ALA A 273 -10.28 25.36 -8.98
N MET A 274 -9.69 26.56 -8.88
CA MET A 274 -10.39 27.85 -8.86
C MET A 274 -9.98 28.80 -10.00
N LEU A 275 -9.30 28.29 -11.02
CA LEU A 275 -9.10 28.94 -12.31
C LEU A 275 -9.79 28.13 -13.41
#